data_AF-A0AAP6ZX87-F1
#
_entry.id   AF-A0AAP6ZX87-F1
#
_cell.length_a   1.000
_cell.length_b   1.000
_cell.length_c   1.000
_cell.angle_alpha   90.00
_cell.angle_beta   90.00
_cell.angle_gamma   90.00
#
_symmetry.space_group_name_H-M   'P 1'
#
loop_
_entity.id
_entity.type
_entity.pdbx_description
1 polymer ?
#
loop_
_entity_poly.entity_id
_entity_poly.type
_entity_poly.pdbx_seq_one_letter_code
_entity_poly.pdbx_strand_id
1 'polypeptide(L)'
;MDMRFLAANRCHLTVVGNTKDGLCIEPQEHYSIQSPDPIRLTAAAELYAACQDHEQYLHILYADCYQQLVHATLHPHTLAVHNREICRNYRDCGQLRRLLLASCNNQLHALLQYRDRVEHIALTGVHWESRGTIHEESVIRSVQLASGNSAIWALVESEKERHALFTLHRFDTIAGKWHPGMEVANLNAEDGNVFSAHIIPAESHDHLPLRLLLLQLARNKLSFALFIQEPSGKLAKKAGDTTIIPNIGSAASPYAVCTSDGDDHCFYLLEKETLYRIHYCHSAGGWGSMYTEPAQQPVEWMLMTEYRDFAGKSMKWIAANHVEHATERIGISAFIKGYQAARDVYQAARLTDRALTAVDKMRSRRARLHIRLEQLQHARQQRIEQRAKIEERVSILQEEYLIRRLLHSRSWNDRERSGHPLEMEGFEDHAASTPPSMKIRMARLLSIMMNPRR
;
A
#
# COMPACT_ATOMS: atom_id res chain seq x y z
N MET A 1 -4.18 12.54 -28.80
CA MET A 1 -3.10 11.73 -28.21
C MET A 1 -3.65 11.12 -26.95
N ASP A 2 -3.52 9.80 -26.77
CA ASP A 2 -3.99 9.10 -25.57
C ASP A 2 -3.01 9.35 -24.40
N MET A 3 -3.52 9.34 -23.17
CA MET A 3 -2.70 9.41 -21.96
C MET A 3 -2.82 8.08 -21.25
N ARG A 4 -1.74 7.59 -20.64
CA ARG A 4 -1.75 6.38 -19.83
C ARG A 4 -0.89 6.56 -18.59
N PHE A 5 -1.31 5.93 -17.49
CA PHE A 5 -0.55 5.91 -16.26
C PHE A 5 -0.05 4.50 -15.99
N LEU A 6 1.24 4.35 -15.69
CA LEU A 6 1.82 3.11 -15.22
C LEU A 6 2.05 3.24 -13.71
N ALA A 7 1.27 2.52 -12.91
CA ALA A 7 1.41 2.44 -11.47
C ALA A 7 2.32 1.26 -11.10
N ALA A 8 3.41 1.52 -10.39
CA ALA A 8 4.37 0.50 -9.96
C ALA A 8 4.64 0.63 -8.46
N ASN A 9 4.05 -0.26 -7.67
CA ASN A 9 4.26 -0.33 -6.22
C ASN A 9 4.65 -1.74 -5.75
N ARG A 10 4.99 -1.90 -4.48
CA ARG A 10 5.32 -3.20 -3.84
C ARG A 10 4.29 -4.30 -4.05
N CYS A 11 3.06 -3.97 -4.44
CA CYS A 11 1.98 -4.93 -4.57
C CYS A 11 1.69 -5.29 -6.02
N HIS A 12 1.70 -4.33 -6.94
CA HIS A 12 1.27 -4.53 -8.31
C HIS A 12 1.93 -3.58 -9.30
N LEU A 13 1.96 -4.03 -10.55
CA LEU A 13 2.22 -3.24 -11.74
C LEU A 13 0.89 -3.11 -12.48
N THR A 14 0.43 -1.89 -12.74
CA THR A 14 -0.91 -1.66 -13.28
C THR A 14 -0.92 -0.50 -14.26
N VAL A 15 -1.60 -0.69 -15.38
CA VAL A 15 -1.82 0.35 -16.38
C VAL A 15 -3.22 0.94 -16.18
N VAL A 16 -3.33 2.27 -16.25
CA VAL A 16 -4.61 2.98 -16.27
C VAL A 16 -4.71 3.76 -17.58
N GLY A 17 -5.71 3.43 -18.39
CA GLY A 17 -5.83 3.91 -19.77
C GLY A 17 -7.27 3.95 -20.24
N ASN A 18 -7.60 4.89 -21.14
CA ASN A 18 -8.87 4.85 -21.84
C ASN A 18 -8.92 3.68 -22.82
N THR A 19 -10.08 3.03 -22.88
CA THR A 19 -10.42 2.00 -23.86
C THR A 19 -11.72 2.38 -24.57
N LYS A 20 -12.12 1.61 -25.58
CA LYS A 20 -13.40 1.83 -26.28
C LYS A 20 -14.61 1.72 -25.34
N ASP A 21 -14.49 0.98 -24.24
CA ASP A 21 -15.58 0.69 -23.31
C ASP A 21 -15.47 1.49 -22.00
N GLY A 22 -14.68 2.58 -21.99
CA GLY A 22 -14.44 3.44 -20.84
C GLY A 22 -13.02 3.30 -20.27
N LEU A 23 -12.82 3.85 -19.07
CA LEU A 23 -11.53 3.84 -18.39
C LEU A 23 -11.23 2.43 -17.84
N CYS A 24 -10.07 1.89 -18.18
CA CYS A 24 -9.64 0.56 -17.79
C CYS A 24 -8.44 0.63 -16.84
N ILE A 25 -8.48 -0.21 -15.81
CA ILE A 25 -7.39 -0.49 -14.88
C ILE A 25 -6.94 -1.92 -15.19
N GLU A 26 -5.75 -2.06 -15.75
CA GLU A 26 -5.20 -3.33 -16.24
C GLU A 26 -4.02 -3.75 -15.39
N PRO A 27 -4.22 -4.59 -14.36
CA PRO A 27 -3.13 -5.07 -13.54
C PRO A 27 -2.30 -6.07 -14.38
N GLN A 28 -1.05 -5.73 -14.63
CA GLN A 28 -0.10 -6.56 -15.37
C GLN A 28 0.50 -7.63 -14.45
N GLU A 29 0.78 -7.26 -13.20
CA GLU A 29 1.35 -8.15 -12.20
C GLU A 29 0.76 -7.83 -10.82
N HIS A 30 0.59 -8.85 -9.98
CA HIS A 30 0.18 -8.69 -8.59
C HIS A 30 0.86 -9.74 -7.69
N TYR A 31 1.34 -9.34 -6.52
CA TYR A 31 2.16 -10.20 -5.67
C TYR A 31 1.43 -11.45 -5.11
N SER A 32 0.09 -11.42 -5.01
CA SER A 32 -0.70 -12.53 -4.45
C SER A 32 -1.90 -12.97 -5.29
N ILE A 33 -2.16 -12.33 -6.43
CA ILE A 33 -3.31 -12.66 -7.28
C ILE A 33 -2.71 -13.14 -8.59
N GLN A 34 -2.96 -14.39 -8.92
CA GLN A 34 -2.52 -14.96 -10.19
C GLN A 34 -3.48 -14.50 -11.28
N SER A 35 -2.94 -13.86 -12.32
CA SER A 35 -3.71 -13.38 -13.48
C SER A 35 -4.92 -12.50 -13.10
N PRO A 36 -4.68 -11.32 -12.51
CA PRO A 36 -5.75 -10.40 -12.13
C PRO A 36 -6.56 -9.92 -13.36
N ASP A 37 -7.89 -9.93 -13.25
CA ASP A 37 -8.77 -9.46 -14.31
C ASP A 37 -8.70 -7.92 -14.45
N PRO A 38 -8.83 -7.39 -15.68
CA PRO A 38 -8.99 -5.95 -15.90
C PRO A 38 -10.26 -5.41 -15.23
N ILE A 39 -10.15 -4.24 -14.63
CA ILE A 39 -11.27 -3.57 -13.96
C ILE A 39 -11.70 -2.39 -14.82
N ARG A 40 -12.99 -2.36 -15.18
CA ARG A 40 -13.56 -1.36 -16.09
C ARG A 40 -14.44 -0.39 -15.32
N LEU A 41 -14.15 0.89 -15.50
CA LEU A 41 -14.97 2.00 -15.02
C LEU A 41 -15.82 2.51 -16.20
N THR A 42 -16.92 1.82 -16.48
CA THR A 42 -17.74 2.03 -17.70
C THR A 42 -18.44 3.39 -17.74
N ALA A 43 -18.66 4.01 -16.59
CA ALA A 43 -19.23 5.36 -16.51
C ALA A 43 -18.19 6.46 -16.76
N ALA A 44 -16.89 6.14 -16.76
CA ALA A 44 -15.84 7.12 -16.98
C ALA A 44 -15.85 7.64 -18.42
N ALA A 45 -15.80 8.97 -18.55
CA ALA A 45 -15.52 9.63 -19.81
C ALA A 45 -14.00 9.67 -20.05
N GLU A 46 -13.54 10.51 -21.00
CA GLU A 46 -12.14 10.57 -21.42
C GLU A 46 -11.21 11.29 -20.43
N LEU A 47 -11.74 12.10 -19.51
CA LEU A 47 -10.96 12.94 -18.60
C LEU A 47 -10.68 12.22 -17.28
N TYR A 48 -9.39 11.97 -17.00
CA TYR A 48 -8.97 11.36 -15.75
C TYR A 48 -7.53 11.74 -15.35
N ALA A 49 -7.21 11.52 -14.08
CA ALA A 49 -5.87 11.60 -13.52
C ALA A 49 -5.69 10.51 -12.46
N ALA A 50 -4.46 10.05 -12.28
CA ALA A 50 -4.14 9.04 -11.27
C ALA A 50 -2.92 9.45 -10.43
N CYS A 51 -2.88 8.98 -9.18
CA CYS A 51 -1.71 9.04 -8.32
C CYS A 51 -1.68 7.83 -7.37
N GLN A 52 -0.53 7.59 -6.74
CA GLN A 52 -0.41 6.62 -5.65
C GLN A 52 -0.17 7.34 -4.32
N ASP A 53 -0.70 6.80 -3.23
CA ASP A 53 -0.41 7.28 -1.88
C ASP A 53 0.70 6.46 -1.19
N HIS A 54 1.05 6.88 0.02
CA HIS A 54 2.06 6.21 0.84
C HIS A 54 1.67 4.78 1.28
N GLU A 55 0.37 4.48 1.35
CA GLU A 55 -0.18 3.15 1.67
C GLU A 55 -0.34 2.28 0.43
N GLN A 56 0.13 2.75 -0.73
CA GLN A 56 0.12 2.07 -2.03
C GLN A 56 -1.25 2.00 -2.72
N TYR A 57 -2.27 2.68 -2.19
CA TYR A 57 -3.54 2.81 -2.89
C TYR A 57 -3.33 3.60 -4.18
N LEU A 58 -3.95 3.10 -5.25
CA LEU A 58 -4.04 3.83 -6.50
C LEU A 58 -5.35 4.63 -6.48
N HIS A 59 -5.21 5.94 -6.53
CA HIS A 59 -6.33 6.87 -6.61
C HIS A 59 -6.49 7.35 -8.04
N ILE A 60 -7.72 7.33 -8.51
CA ILE A 60 -8.09 7.76 -9.85
C ILE A 60 -9.23 8.77 -9.69
N LEU A 61 -9.04 9.96 -10.22
CA LEU A 61 -10.09 10.97 -10.32
C LEU A 61 -10.49 11.05 -11.78
N TYR A 62 -11.77 10.88 -12.09
CA TYR A 62 -12.28 10.96 -13.46
C TYR A 62 -13.59 11.73 -13.51
N ALA A 63 -13.89 12.29 -14.69
CA ALA A 63 -15.22 12.80 -14.99
C ALA A 63 -16.06 11.68 -15.59
N ASP A 64 -17.26 11.47 -15.09
CA ASP A 64 -18.20 10.49 -15.65
C ASP A 64 -18.94 11.04 -16.88
N CYS A 65 -19.75 10.19 -17.51
CA CYS A 65 -20.58 10.56 -18.66
C CYS A 65 -21.67 11.60 -18.34
N TYR A 66 -21.93 11.87 -17.06
CA TYR A 66 -22.84 12.91 -16.58
C TYR A 66 -22.13 14.22 -16.19
N GLN A 67 -20.80 14.28 -16.38
CA GLN A 67 -19.92 15.41 -16.00
C GLN A 67 -19.82 15.64 -14.49
N GLN A 68 -19.93 14.57 -13.71
CA GLN A 68 -19.64 14.54 -12.29
C GLN A 68 -18.21 14.03 -12.07
N LEU A 69 -17.53 14.57 -11.06
CA LEU A 69 -16.24 14.02 -10.66
C LEU A 69 -16.44 12.82 -9.73
N VAL A 70 -15.75 11.74 -10.06
CA VAL A 70 -15.76 10.50 -9.30
C VAL A 70 -14.33 10.15 -8.89
N HIS A 71 -14.17 9.85 -7.61
CA HIS A 71 -12.93 9.35 -7.03
C HIS A 71 -13.02 7.84 -6.89
N ALA A 72 -12.26 7.10 -7.69
CA ALA A 72 -12.04 5.67 -7.54
C ALA A 72 -10.76 5.41 -6.74
N THR A 73 -10.83 4.49 -5.79
CA THR A 73 -9.68 4.03 -5.01
C THR A 73 -9.55 2.52 -5.17
N LEU A 74 -8.40 2.08 -5.70
CA LEU A 74 -8.05 0.68 -5.88
C LEU A 74 -7.19 0.21 -4.69
N HIS A 75 -7.67 -0.81 -4.00
CA HIS A 75 -6.97 -1.39 -2.85
C HIS A 75 -5.75 -2.22 -3.31
N PRO A 76 -4.54 -1.99 -2.74
CA PRO A 76 -3.30 -2.54 -3.28
C PRO A 76 -3.18 -4.06 -3.17
N HIS A 77 -3.86 -4.70 -2.21
CA HIS A 77 -3.73 -6.14 -1.97
C HIS A 77 -4.88 -6.99 -2.51
N THR A 78 -6.01 -6.37 -2.78
CA THR A 78 -7.25 -7.08 -3.15
C THR A 78 -7.77 -6.65 -4.50
N LEU A 79 -7.24 -5.55 -5.05
CA LEU A 79 -7.71 -4.90 -6.27
C LEU A 79 -9.20 -4.51 -6.19
N ALA A 80 -9.77 -4.44 -4.99
CA ALA A 80 -11.12 -3.96 -4.78
C ALA A 80 -11.18 -2.45 -5.08
N VAL A 81 -12.14 -2.05 -5.92
CA VAL A 81 -12.37 -0.64 -6.25
C VAL A 81 -13.51 -0.08 -5.43
N HIS A 82 -13.26 1.05 -4.79
CA HIS A 82 -14.28 1.84 -4.10
C HIS A 82 -14.46 3.16 -4.83
N ASN A 83 -15.68 3.42 -5.29
CA ASN A 83 -16.03 4.65 -5.98
C ASN A 83 -16.74 5.60 -5.02
N ARG A 84 -16.42 6.89 -5.16
CA ARG A 84 -17.06 7.95 -4.42
C ARG A 84 -17.33 9.14 -5.33
N GLU A 85 -18.59 9.52 -5.42
CA GLU A 85 -19.00 10.74 -6.09
C GLU A 85 -18.55 11.97 -5.28
N ILE A 86 -18.03 12.97 -6.00
CA ILE A 86 -17.72 14.29 -5.45
C ILE A 86 -18.91 15.17 -5.82
N CYS A 87 -19.63 15.68 -4.82
CA CYS A 87 -20.83 16.52 -5.01
C CYS A 87 -20.50 17.89 -5.64
N ARG A 88 -20.05 17.90 -6.89
CA ARG A 88 -19.86 19.07 -7.75
C ARG A 88 -20.24 18.66 -9.18
N ASN A 89 -21.24 19.35 -9.70
CA ASN A 89 -21.59 19.26 -11.12
C ASN A 89 -20.77 20.31 -11.88
N TYR A 90 -19.99 19.89 -12.86
CA TYR A 90 -19.13 20.77 -13.65
C TYR A 90 -19.75 21.19 -14.99
N ARG A 91 -21.02 20.81 -15.23
CA ARG A 91 -21.75 21.12 -16.45
C ARG A 91 -21.85 22.62 -16.75
N ASP A 92 -21.86 23.46 -15.71
CA ASP A 92 -22.14 24.91 -15.84
C ASP A 92 -20.88 25.80 -15.74
N CYS A 93 -19.68 25.23 -15.52
CA CYS A 93 -18.49 25.97 -15.07
C CYS A 93 -17.41 26.19 -16.14
N GLY A 94 -17.78 26.16 -17.42
CA GLY A 94 -16.84 26.04 -18.53
C GLY A 94 -16.32 24.62 -18.62
N GLN A 95 -16.14 24.09 -19.83
CA GLN A 95 -15.70 22.70 -20.02
C GLN A 95 -14.37 22.46 -19.28
N LEU A 96 -14.42 21.62 -18.25
CA LEU A 96 -13.23 21.07 -17.60
C LEU A 96 -12.35 20.43 -18.68
N ARG A 97 -11.09 20.82 -18.76
CA ARG A 97 -10.16 20.39 -19.83
C ARG A 97 -9.16 19.36 -19.38
N ARG A 98 -8.75 19.41 -18.11
CA ARG A 98 -7.72 18.52 -17.57
C ARG A 98 -7.90 18.33 -16.07
N LEU A 99 -7.60 17.11 -15.64
CA LEU A 99 -7.45 16.73 -14.25
C LEU A 99 -5.96 16.47 -13.97
N LEU A 100 -5.51 16.90 -12.79
CA LEU A 100 -4.21 16.56 -12.25
C LEU A 100 -4.42 16.11 -10.82
N LEU A 101 -3.76 15.03 -10.41
CA LEU A 101 -3.91 14.43 -9.09
C LEU A 101 -2.55 14.13 -8.49
N ALA A 102 -2.35 14.46 -7.22
CA ALA A 102 -1.14 14.13 -6.48
C ALA A 102 -1.47 13.77 -5.03
N SER A 103 -0.63 12.91 -4.44
CA SER A 103 -0.63 12.63 -3.00
C SER A 103 0.54 13.38 -2.35
N CYS A 104 0.28 14.13 -1.29
CA CYS A 104 1.30 14.83 -0.52
C CYS A 104 0.89 14.84 0.96
N ASN A 105 1.81 14.49 1.86
CA ASN A 105 1.57 14.51 3.31
C ASN A 105 0.23 13.83 3.73
N ASN A 106 -0.03 12.64 3.19
CA ASN A 106 -1.24 11.84 3.43
C ASN A 106 -2.55 12.53 3.06
N GLN A 107 -2.50 13.51 2.15
CA GLN A 107 -3.66 14.16 1.56
C GLN A 107 -3.63 14.02 0.04
N LEU A 108 -4.81 13.90 -0.57
CA LEU A 108 -4.94 13.99 -2.02
C LEU A 108 -5.24 15.42 -2.42
N HIS A 109 -4.54 15.89 -3.44
CA HIS A 109 -4.69 17.20 -4.03
C HIS A 109 -5.02 17.03 -5.50
N ALA A 110 -6.11 17.67 -5.94
CA ALA A 110 -6.47 17.70 -7.34
C ALA A 110 -6.53 19.13 -7.86
N LEU A 111 -5.94 19.34 -9.04
CA LEU A 111 -6.09 20.59 -9.79
C LEU A 111 -7.04 20.36 -10.96
N LEU A 112 -8.02 21.25 -11.07
CA LEU A 112 -9.03 21.25 -12.12
C LEU A 112 -8.69 22.39 -13.08
N GLN A 113 -8.27 22.04 -14.31
CA GLN A 113 -7.95 23.03 -15.33
C GLN A 113 -9.18 23.31 -16.18
N TYR A 114 -9.61 24.57 -16.19
CA TYR A 114 -10.58 25.11 -17.13
C TYR A 114 -9.87 25.92 -18.21
N ARG A 115 -10.63 26.53 -19.11
CA ARG A 115 -10.07 27.43 -20.14
C ARG A 115 -9.37 28.65 -19.53
N ASP A 116 -9.94 29.21 -18.48
CA ASP A 116 -9.62 30.54 -17.95
C ASP A 116 -9.14 30.53 -16.50
N ARG A 117 -9.24 29.39 -15.82
CA ARG A 117 -8.83 29.25 -14.42
C ARG A 117 -8.35 27.86 -14.06
N VAL A 118 -7.62 27.79 -12.96
CA VAL A 118 -7.25 26.54 -12.29
C VAL A 118 -7.81 26.56 -10.88
N GLU A 119 -8.58 25.54 -10.52
CA GLU A 119 -9.09 25.36 -9.16
C GLU A 119 -8.32 24.25 -8.43
N HIS A 120 -8.15 24.39 -7.11
CA HIS A 120 -7.61 23.35 -6.26
C HIS A 120 -8.73 22.77 -5.38
N ILE A 121 -8.85 21.45 -5.37
CA ILE A 121 -9.64 20.69 -4.39
C ILE A 121 -8.72 19.70 -3.65
N ALA A 122 -9.00 19.44 -2.39
CA ALA A 122 -8.21 18.50 -1.59
C ALA A 122 -9.13 17.54 -0.83
N LEU A 123 -8.70 16.28 -0.70
CA LEU A 123 -9.35 15.31 0.17
C LEU A 123 -8.75 15.41 1.57
N THR A 124 -9.50 15.99 2.49
CA THR A 124 -9.13 16.09 3.92
C THR A 124 -9.99 15.15 4.75
N GLY A 125 -9.36 14.11 5.30
CA GLY A 125 -10.06 13.02 5.97
C GLY A 125 -10.92 12.26 4.96
N VAL A 126 -12.24 12.42 5.04
CA VAL A 126 -13.16 11.74 4.12
C VAL A 126 -13.78 12.68 3.10
N HIS A 127 -13.77 14.01 3.19
CA HIS A 127 -14.48 14.86 2.24
C HIS A 127 -13.56 15.62 1.29
N TRP A 128 -13.98 15.77 0.04
CA TRP A 128 -13.34 16.66 -0.92
C TRP A 128 -13.78 18.11 -0.65
N GLU A 129 -12.81 18.97 -0.38
CA GLU A 129 -13.01 20.38 -0.06
C GLU A 129 -12.39 21.28 -1.13
N SER A 130 -13.10 22.36 -1.47
CA SER A 130 -12.55 23.40 -2.34
C SER A 130 -11.50 24.22 -1.59
N ARG A 131 -10.32 24.37 -2.19
CA ARG A 131 -9.23 25.25 -1.73
C ARG A 131 -9.18 26.56 -2.53
N GLY A 132 -10.13 26.78 -3.43
CA GLY A 132 -10.30 28.00 -4.21
C GLY A 132 -9.58 27.98 -5.56
N THR A 133 -9.73 29.10 -6.28
CA THR A 133 -9.02 29.33 -7.54
C THR A 133 -7.57 29.73 -7.26
N ILE A 134 -6.63 29.08 -7.94
CA ILE A 134 -5.19 29.30 -7.74
C ILE A 134 -4.59 30.23 -8.81
N HIS A 135 -5.20 30.25 -9.99
CA HIS A 135 -4.78 31.07 -11.12
C HIS A 135 -5.97 31.38 -12.02
N GLU A 136 -6.07 32.61 -12.49
CA GLU A 136 -7.06 33.10 -13.43
C GLU A 136 -6.35 33.91 -14.51
N GLU A 137 -6.62 33.60 -15.78
CA GLU A 137 -6.10 34.31 -16.94
C GLU A 137 -7.02 34.07 -18.14
N SER A 138 -6.95 34.90 -19.18
CA SER A 138 -7.83 34.79 -20.35
C SER A 138 -7.81 33.41 -21.03
N VAL A 139 -6.63 32.80 -21.13
CA VAL A 139 -6.42 31.46 -21.67
C VAL A 139 -5.31 30.75 -20.89
N ILE A 140 -5.64 29.58 -20.36
CA ILE A 140 -4.69 28.66 -19.73
C ILE A 140 -4.40 27.52 -20.71
N ARG A 141 -3.14 27.44 -21.15
CA ARG A 141 -2.68 26.46 -22.14
C ARG A 141 -2.35 25.13 -21.49
N SER A 142 -1.54 25.17 -20.43
CA SER A 142 -1.11 23.96 -19.75
C SER A 142 -0.95 24.16 -18.25
N VAL A 143 -1.15 23.08 -17.50
CA VAL A 143 -0.88 23.03 -16.07
C VAL A 143 -0.09 21.75 -15.79
N GLN A 144 0.98 21.87 -15.00
CA GLN A 144 1.71 20.74 -14.48
C GLN A 144 1.65 20.75 -12.95
N LEU A 145 1.49 19.56 -12.38
CA LEU A 145 1.45 19.33 -10.95
C LEU A 145 2.65 18.49 -10.55
N ALA A 146 3.32 18.90 -9.48
CA ALA A 146 4.35 18.12 -8.81
C ALA A 146 4.10 18.12 -7.30
N SER A 147 4.48 17.04 -6.64
CA SER A 147 4.40 16.90 -5.19
C SER A 147 5.78 16.64 -4.59
N GLY A 148 6.03 17.20 -3.43
CA GLY A 148 7.19 16.91 -2.59
C GLY A 148 6.73 16.36 -1.24
N ASN A 149 7.60 16.46 -0.24
CA ASN A 149 7.30 15.92 1.10
C ASN A 149 6.19 16.69 1.82
N SER A 150 6.22 18.03 1.75
CA SER A 150 5.33 18.92 2.51
C SER A 150 4.64 19.99 1.67
N ALA A 151 4.85 19.98 0.35
CA ALA A 151 4.29 20.96 -0.56
C ALA A 151 3.92 20.33 -1.90
N ILE A 152 2.94 20.94 -2.56
CA ILE A 152 2.66 20.72 -3.98
C ILE A 152 2.99 22.00 -4.76
N TRP A 153 3.39 21.81 -6.01
CA TRP A 153 3.69 22.90 -6.93
C TRP A 153 2.83 22.77 -8.18
N ALA A 154 2.29 23.90 -8.63
CA ALA A 154 1.56 24.00 -9.88
C ALA A 154 2.29 24.98 -10.79
N LEU A 155 2.74 24.51 -11.96
CA LEU A 155 3.28 25.38 -13.00
C LEU A 155 2.19 25.59 -14.03
N VAL A 156 1.77 26.85 -14.17
CA VAL A 156 0.70 27.26 -15.07
C VAL A 156 1.30 28.03 -16.23
N GLU A 157 1.01 27.57 -17.44
CA GLU A 157 1.25 28.30 -18.68
C GLU A 157 -0.04 28.97 -19.13
N SER A 158 -0.01 30.29 -19.20
CA SER A 158 -1.13 31.10 -19.65
C SER A 158 -0.73 32.07 -20.75
N GLU A 159 -1.72 32.53 -21.50
CA GLU A 159 -1.53 33.52 -22.55
C GLU A 159 -2.05 34.89 -22.08
N LYS A 160 -1.17 35.89 -22.15
CA LYS A 160 -1.49 37.27 -21.79
C LYS A 160 -0.89 38.21 -22.83
N GLU A 161 -1.72 39.00 -23.51
CA GLU A 161 -1.27 40.05 -24.43
C GLU A 161 -0.27 39.59 -25.52
N ARG A 162 -0.42 38.36 -26.04
CA ARG A 162 0.54 37.67 -26.96
C ARG A 162 1.87 37.25 -26.33
N HIS A 163 1.89 37.08 -25.02
CA HIS A 163 2.98 36.47 -24.29
C HIS A 163 2.56 35.12 -23.71
N ALA A 164 3.48 34.17 -23.70
CA ALA A 164 3.39 32.95 -22.92
C ALA A 164 3.97 33.24 -21.52
N LEU A 165 3.09 33.26 -20.53
CA LEU A 165 3.43 33.51 -19.13
C LEU A 165 3.51 32.18 -18.38
N PHE A 166 4.62 31.96 -17.69
CA PHE A 166 4.85 30.81 -16.83
C PHE A 166 4.81 31.24 -15.37
N THR A 167 3.78 30.82 -14.64
CA THR A 167 3.63 31.13 -13.21
C THR A 167 3.74 29.87 -12.38
N LEU A 168 4.65 29.88 -11.40
CA LEU A 168 4.81 28.81 -10.43
C LEU A 168 4.08 29.15 -9.14
N HIS A 169 3.15 28.27 -8.75
CA HIS A 169 2.43 28.34 -7.49
C HIS A 169 2.93 27.24 -6.54
N ARG A 170 3.02 27.55 -5.25
CA ARG A 170 3.39 26.60 -4.20
C ARG A 170 2.30 26.57 -3.13
N PHE A 171 1.80 25.38 -2.81
CA PHE A 171 0.90 25.17 -1.69
C PHE A 171 1.64 24.46 -0.56
N ASP A 172 1.62 25.05 0.62
CA ASP A 172 2.14 24.43 1.83
C ASP A 172 1.04 23.56 2.43
N THR A 173 1.27 22.24 2.44
CA THR A 173 0.25 21.27 2.90
C THR A 173 0.05 21.31 4.41
N ILE A 174 1.06 21.72 5.18
CA ILE A 174 0.99 21.82 6.65
C ILE A 174 0.21 23.08 7.03
N ALA A 175 0.53 24.21 6.39
CA ALA A 175 -0.18 25.47 6.63
C ALA A 175 -1.55 25.52 5.95
N GLY A 176 -1.80 24.64 4.97
CA GLY A 176 -3.04 24.59 4.20
C GLY A 176 -3.26 25.83 3.32
N LYS A 177 -2.18 26.46 2.82
CA LYS A 177 -2.25 27.76 2.13
C LYS A 177 -1.37 27.81 0.90
N TRP A 178 -1.87 28.53 -0.11
CA TRP A 178 -1.08 28.92 -1.28
C TRP A 178 -0.20 30.11 -0.96
N HIS A 179 1.03 30.06 -1.44
CA HIS A 179 1.88 31.24 -1.54
C HIS A 179 1.53 32.04 -2.80
N PRO A 180 1.84 33.35 -2.84
CA PRO A 180 1.71 34.14 -4.06
C PRO A 180 2.45 33.47 -5.22
N GLY A 181 1.82 33.46 -6.39
CA GLY A 181 2.42 32.94 -7.62
C GLY A 181 3.70 33.71 -7.98
N MET A 182 4.72 32.98 -8.41
CA MET A 182 5.99 33.52 -8.89
C MET A 182 6.04 33.45 -10.42
N GLU A 183 6.25 34.58 -11.07
CA GLU A 183 6.54 34.60 -12.50
C GLU A 183 7.93 33.97 -12.74
N VAL A 184 7.96 32.92 -13.54
CA VAL A 184 9.17 32.17 -13.91
C VAL A 184 9.73 32.69 -15.23
N ALA A 185 8.85 32.90 -16.20
CA ALA A 185 9.21 33.38 -17.52
C ALA A 185 8.03 34.10 -18.15
N ASN A 186 8.34 35.15 -18.91
CA ASN A 186 7.40 35.89 -19.73
C ASN A 186 8.03 35.99 -21.13
N LEU A 187 7.53 35.17 -22.05
CA LEU A 187 8.13 34.97 -23.35
C LEU A 187 7.19 35.47 -24.44
N ASN A 188 7.73 36.21 -25.42
CA ASN A 188 6.96 36.65 -26.56
C ASN A 188 6.44 35.43 -27.33
N ALA A 189 5.12 35.29 -27.42
CA ALA A 189 4.47 34.27 -28.23
C ALA A 189 4.40 34.75 -29.69
N GLU A 190 5.56 35.07 -30.28
CA GLU A 190 5.65 35.24 -31.73
C GLU A 190 5.16 33.98 -32.45
N ASP A 191 4.56 34.17 -33.63
CA ASP A 191 3.97 33.08 -34.40
C ASP A 191 4.99 31.95 -34.65
N GLY A 192 4.66 30.75 -34.17
CA GLY A 192 5.47 29.54 -34.36
C GLY A 192 6.42 29.18 -33.21
N ASN A 193 6.47 29.97 -32.13
CA ASN A 193 7.16 29.56 -30.91
C ASN A 193 6.28 28.62 -30.07
N VAL A 194 6.81 27.44 -29.75
CA VAL A 194 6.19 26.51 -28.80
C VAL A 194 7.02 26.45 -27.54
N PHE A 195 6.33 26.53 -26.40
CA PHE A 195 6.96 26.45 -25.10
C PHE A 195 6.42 25.23 -24.36
N SER A 196 7.29 24.58 -23.59
CA SER A 196 6.89 23.54 -22.64
C SER A 196 7.76 23.68 -21.41
N ALA A 197 7.19 23.51 -20.23
CA ALA A 197 7.95 23.70 -19.00
C ALA A 197 7.70 22.53 -18.05
N HIS A 198 8.74 21.86 -17.59
CA HIS A 198 8.65 20.67 -16.76
C HIS A 198 9.13 20.95 -15.35
N ILE A 199 8.31 20.58 -14.37
CA ILE A 199 8.73 20.51 -12.98
C ILE A 199 9.43 19.18 -12.75
N ILE A 200 10.68 19.21 -12.31
CA ILE A 200 11.46 18.03 -11.95
C ILE A 200 11.64 18.08 -10.42
N PRO A 201 11.01 17.16 -9.67
CA PRO A 201 11.29 17.01 -8.25
C PRO A 201 12.76 16.63 -8.05
N ALA A 202 13.45 17.17 -7.04
CA ALA A 202 14.83 16.78 -6.76
C ALA A 202 14.90 15.63 -5.71
N GLU A 203 15.96 14.80 -5.78
CA GLU A 203 16.18 13.62 -4.94
C GLU A 203 16.67 13.89 -3.50
N SER A 204 15.81 13.67 -2.50
CA SER A 204 16.12 13.47 -1.05
C SER A 204 16.37 14.66 -0.08
N HIS A 205 15.70 14.56 1.08
CA HIS A 205 15.79 15.36 2.31
C HIS A 205 15.24 16.80 2.28
N ASP A 206 14.14 16.94 3.05
CA ASP A 206 13.45 18.08 3.69
C ASP A 206 13.40 19.47 3.04
N HIS A 207 14.37 19.88 2.22
CA HIS A 207 14.49 21.23 1.66
C HIS A 207 15.05 21.30 0.22
N LEU A 208 14.93 20.23 -0.57
CA LEU A 208 15.51 20.27 -1.90
C LEU A 208 14.85 21.28 -2.85
N PRO A 209 15.65 21.84 -3.76
CA PRO A 209 15.18 22.86 -4.66
C PRO A 209 14.38 22.28 -5.82
N LEU A 210 13.21 22.86 -6.06
CA LEU A 210 12.43 22.61 -7.28
C LEU A 210 13.31 22.89 -8.51
N ARG A 211 13.40 21.94 -9.43
CA ARG A 211 14.03 22.15 -10.74
C ARG A 211 12.94 22.41 -11.76
N LEU A 212 13.15 23.41 -12.61
CA LEU A 212 12.23 23.77 -13.68
C LEU A 212 12.99 23.79 -14.99
N LEU A 213 12.55 22.99 -15.94
CA LEU A 213 13.12 22.90 -17.27
C LEU A 213 12.18 23.59 -18.24
N LEU A 214 12.58 24.73 -18.80
CA LEU A 214 11.83 25.46 -19.81
C LEU A 214 12.38 25.11 -21.18
N LEU A 215 11.49 24.72 -22.09
CA LEU A 215 11.77 24.38 -23.47
C LEU A 215 11.15 25.44 -24.36
N GLN A 216 11.91 25.87 -25.36
CA GLN A 216 11.47 26.74 -26.42
C GLN A 216 11.83 26.10 -27.75
N LEU A 217 10.81 25.84 -28.54
CA LEU A 217 10.93 25.45 -29.93
C LEU A 217 10.58 26.64 -30.81
N ALA A 218 11.55 27.10 -31.59
CA ALA A 218 11.40 28.22 -32.51
C ALA A 218 11.93 27.81 -33.89
N ARG A 219 11.02 27.54 -34.83
CA ARG A 219 11.37 27.06 -36.19
C ARG A 219 12.22 25.78 -36.15
N ASN A 220 13.47 25.87 -36.58
CA ASN A 220 14.45 24.78 -36.62
C ASN A 220 15.39 24.75 -35.40
N LYS A 221 14.99 25.36 -34.28
CA LYS A 221 15.85 25.55 -33.11
C LYS A 221 15.13 25.08 -31.85
N LEU A 222 15.74 24.13 -31.13
CA LEU A 222 15.32 23.70 -29.79
C LEU A 222 16.25 24.33 -28.76
N SER A 223 15.71 25.17 -27.90
CA SER A 223 16.42 25.78 -26.78
C SER A 223 15.86 25.25 -25.46
N PHE A 224 16.71 25.06 -24.46
CA PHE A 224 16.24 24.80 -23.10
C PHE A 224 16.94 25.70 -22.09
N ALA A 225 16.28 25.90 -20.95
CA ALA A 225 16.84 26.54 -19.77
C ALA A 225 16.44 25.76 -18.52
N LEU A 226 17.44 25.38 -17.73
CA LEU A 226 17.25 24.73 -16.43
C LEU A 226 17.37 25.78 -15.34
N PHE A 227 16.31 25.91 -14.56
CA PHE A 227 16.22 26.73 -13.37
C PHE A 227 16.20 25.83 -12.14
N ILE A 228 16.89 26.26 -11.08
CA ILE A 228 16.89 25.59 -9.79
C ILE A 228 16.46 26.61 -8.74
N GLN A 229 15.55 26.21 -7.87
CA GLN A 229 15.15 27.03 -6.74
C GLN A 229 16.33 27.17 -5.76
N GLU A 230 16.61 28.34 -5.26
CA GLU A 230 17.62 28.53 -4.22
C GLU A 230 16.96 28.36 -2.83
N PRO A 231 17.74 28.15 -1.75
CA PRO A 231 17.19 28.13 -0.39
C PRO A 231 16.40 29.41 -0.03
N SER A 232 16.70 30.52 -0.71
CA SER A 232 15.96 31.79 -0.62
C SER A 232 14.53 31.73 -1.21
N GLY A 233 14.19 30.65 -1.90
CA GLY A 233 12.94 30.47 -2.63
C GLY A 233 12.95 31.01 -4.06
N LYS A 234 13.99 31.76 -4.47
CA LYS A 234 14.12 32.32 -5.83
C LYS A 234 14.57 31.28 -6.84
N LEU A 235 14.10 31.36 -8.09
CA LEU A 235 14.61 30.52 -9.18
C LEU A 235 15.84 31.16 -9.83
N ALA A 236 16.93 30.41 -9.92
CA ALA A 236 18.16 30.81 -10.60
C ALA A 236 18.40 29.92 -11.83
N LYS A 237 18.70 30.54 -12.97
CA LYS A 237 19.12 29.82 -14.17
C LYS A 237 20.47 29.17 -13.92
N LYS A 238 20.56 27.83 -14.06
CA LYS A 238 21.79 27.06 -13.87
C LYS A 238 22.43 26.61 -15.17
N ALA A 239 21.61 26.20 -16.13
CA ALA A 239 22.09 25.77 -17.43
C ALA A 239 21.12 26.20 -18.52
N GLY A 240 21.60 26.18 -19.75
CA GLY A 240 20.78 26.32 -20.93
C GLY A 240 21.64 26.14 -22.15
N ASP A 241 21.08 25.47 -23.15
CA ASP A 241 21.76 25.19 -24.39
C ASP A 241 20.75 25.20 -25.54
N THR A 242 21.25 25.10 -26.75
CA THR A 242 20.43 25.06 -27.95
C THR A 242 21.03 24.15 -29.00
N THR A 243 20.17 23.39 -29.67
CA THR A 243 20.52 22.64 -30.86
C THR A 243 19.61 22.98 -32.06
N ILE A 244 20.12 22.71 -33.26
CA ILE A 244 19.36 22.79 -34.49
C ILE A 244 18.60 21.47 -34.65
N ILE A 245 17.32 21.56 -34.96
CA ILE A 245 16.45 20.43 -35.25
C ILE A 245 15.83 20.61 -36.63
N PRO A 246 15.28 19.56 -37.26
CA PRO A 246 14.52 19.70 -38.49
C PRO A 246 13.45 20.77 -38.31
N ASN A 247 13.12 21.48 -39.39
CA ASN A 247 12.01 22.42 -39.35
C ASN A 247 10.70 21.64 -39.20
N ILE A 248 10.30 21.44 -37.96
CA ILE A 248 9.02 20.87 -37.58
C ILE A 248 8.04 22.05 -37.73
N GLY A 249 7.16 21.94 -38.74
CA GLY A 249 6.52 23.04 -39.43
C GLY A 249 5.59 23.87 -38.55
N SER A 250 5.29 25.10 -39.00
CA SER A 250 4.50 26.08 -38.24
C SER A 250 2.99 25.79 -38.16
N ALA A 251 2.56 24.54 -38.35
CA ALA A 251 1.15 24.16 -38.45
C ALA A 251 0.76 23.27 -37.25
N ALA A 252 0.21 23.93 -36.23
CA ALA A 252 -0.29 23.39 -34.95
C ALA A 252 0.81 22.92 -33.98
N SER A 253 0.78 23.53 -32.79
CA SER A 253 1.71 23.38 -31.67
C SER A 253 2.26 21.95 -31.49
N PRO A 254 3.50 21.64 -31.90
CA PRO A 254 4.17 20.38 -31.57
C PRO A 254 4.06 20.09 -30.06
N TYR A 255 3.76 18.84 -29.72
CA TYR A 255 3.64 18.43 -28.33
C TYR A 255 5.02 18.02 -27.81
N ALA A 256 5.48 18.64 -26.72
CA ALA A 256 6.82 18.45 -26.19
C ALA A 256 6.79 17.95 -24.74
N VAL A 257 7.45 16.82 -24.49
CA VAL A 257 7.63 16.23 -23.16
C VAL A 257 9.10 15.98 -22.90
N CYS A 258 9.54 16.12 -21.65
CA CYS A 258 10.88 15.78 -21.22
C CYS A 258 10.87 14.72 -20.12
N THR A 259 11.66 13.67 -20.32
CA THR A 259 12.15 12.84 -19.21
C THR A 259 13.47 13.39 -18.71
N SER A 260 13.67 13.39 -17.40
CA SER A 260 14.93 13.84 -16.81
C SER A 260 15.37 12.86 -15.74
N ASP A 261 16.64 12.47 -15.80
CA ASP A 261 17.33 11.60 -14.84
C ASP A 261 18.67 12.25 -14.47
N GLY A 262 18.71 12.97 -13.35
CA GLY A 262 19.90 13.73 -12.97
C GLY A 262 20.30 14.77 -14.02
N ASP A 263 21.45 14.52 -14.64
CA ASP A 263 22.07 15.34 -15.70
C ASP A 263 21.63 14.97 -17.11
N ASP A 264 20.92 13.85 -17.26
CA ASP A 264 20.44 13.34 -18.55
C ASP A 264 19.00 13.78 -18.79
N HIS A 265 18.76 14.35 -19.96
CA HIS A 265 17.45 14.81 -20.40
C HIS A 265 17.15 14.20 -21.76
N CYS A 266 15.95 13.65 -21.91
CA CYS A 266 15.46 13.18 -23.21
C CYS A 266 14.17 13.91 -23.55
N PHE A 267 14.23 14.62 -24.68
CA PHE A 267 13.15 15.42 -25.22
C PHE A 267 12.40 14.62 -26.27
N TYR A 268 11.08 14.51 -26.07
CA TYR A 268 10.14 13.90 -26.98
C TYR A 268 9.37 15.02 -27.66
N LEU A 269 9.51 15.16 -28.97
CA LEU A 269 8.78 16.12 -29.78
C LEU A 269 7.90 15.36 -30.75
N LEU A 270 6.58 15.56 -30.65
CA LEU A 270 5.62 14.95 -31.56
C LEU A 270 5.10 16.02 -32.53
N GLU A 271 5.30 15.77 -33.83
CA GLU A 271 4.64 16.55 -34.86
C GLU A 271 4.03 15.65 -35.94
N LYS A 272 2.75 15.90 -36.22
CA LYS A 272 1.92 15.09 -37.12
C LYS A 272 2.02 13.60 -36.74
N GLU A 273 2.74 12.82 -37.53
CA GLU A 273 2.92 11.38 -37.36
C GLU A 273 4.41 11.01 -37.19
N THR A 274 5.23 11.94 -36.71
CA THR A 274 6.65 11.70 -36.45
C THR A 274 7.00 12.07 -35.01
N LEU A 275 7.58 11.12 -34.29
CA LEU A 275 8.16 11.33 -32.98
C LEU A 275 9.67 11.53 -33.11
N TYR A 276 10.15 12.67 -32.62
CA TYR A 276 11.57 12.99 -32.49
C TYR A 276 12.00 12.76 -31.05
N ARG A 277 13.16 12.14 -30.86
CA ARG A 277 13.81 11.92 -29.57
C ARG A 277 15.20 12.52 -29.60
N ILE A 278 15.48 13.43 -28.69
CA ILE A 278 16.77 14.13 -28.61
C ILE A 278 17.29 14.03 -27.18
N HIS A 279 18.50 13.52 -27.03
CA HIS A 279 19.15 13.41 -25.72
C HIS A 279 20.06 14.61 -25.47
N TYR A 280 20.14 15.04 -24.22
CA TYR A 280 21.09 16.02 -23.73
C TYR A 280 21.70 15.49 -22.44
N CYS A 281 23.02 15.54 -22.32
CA CYS A 281 23.74 15.15 -21.12
C CYS A 281 24.56 16.34 -20.62
N HIS A 282 24.22 16.85 -19.44
CA HIS A 282 24.87 18.04 -18.87
C HIS A 282 26.35 17.79 -18.56
N SER A 283 26.67 16.63 -17.99
CA SER A 283 28.04 16.26 -17.61
C SER A 283 28.94 15.98 -18.83
N ALA A 284 28.39 15.45 -19.92
CA ALA A 284 29.09 15.29 -21.19
C ALA A 284 29.14 16.59 -22.03
N GLY A 285 28.44 17.65 -21.59
CA GLY A 285 28.52 18.97 -22.17
C GLY A 285 27.92 19.11 -23.56
N GLY A 286 26.88 18.34 -23.91
CA GLY A 286 26.29 18.46 -25.24
C GLY A 286 25.06 17.62 -25.53
N TRP A 287 24.52 17.89 -26.73
CA TRP A 287 23.41 17.16 -27.33
C TRP A 287 23.89 15.85 -27.94
N GLY A 288 23.14 14.78 -27.66
CA GLY A 288 23.30 13.50 -28.33
C GLY A 288 22.64 13.46 -29.71
N SER A 289 22.66 12.29 -30.33
CA SER A 289 21.98 12.07 -31.61
C SER A 289 20.47 12.25 -31.49
N MET A 290 19.88 12.79 -32.55
CA MET A 290 18.44 12.84 -32.72
C MET A 290 17.95 11.58 -33.42
N TYR A 291 16.96 10.93 -32.82
CA TYR A 291 16.28 9.77 -33.37
C TYR A 291 14.88 10.16 -33.83
N THR A 292 14.40 9.53 -34.89
CA THR A 292 13.04 9.76 -35.40
C THR A 292 12.36 8.44 -35.65
N GLU A 293 11.06 8.38 -35.38
CA GLU A 293 10.25 7.22 -35.68
C GLU A 293 8.81 7.62 -36.06
N PRO A 294 8.13 6.85 -36.93
CA PRO A 294 6.73 7.07 -37.24
C PRO A 294 5.83 6.85 -36.03
N ALA A 295 4.95 7.81 -35.75
CA ALA A 295 4.04 7.84 -34.63
C ALA A 295 2.58 7.99 -35.10
N GLN A 296 1.97 6.88 -35.53
CA GLN A 296 0.59 6.89 -36.05
C GLN A 296 -0.44 7.03 -34.94
N GLN A 297 -0.13 6.47 -33.76
CA GLN A 297 -1.02 6.48 -32.60
C GLN A 297 -0.21 6.76 -31.32
N PRO A 298 0.27 8.00 -31.15
CA PRO A 298 1.13 8.37 -30.04
C PRO A 298 0.37 8.32 -28.72
N VAL A 299 1.05 7.82 -27.70
CA VAL A 299 0.54 7.71 -26.32
C VAL A 299 1.53 8.39 -25.38
N GLU A 300 1.05 9.35 -24.60
CA GLU A 300 1.82 9.87 -23.46
C GLU A 300 1.63 8.95 -22.26
N TRP A 301 2.74 8.55 -21.69
CA TRP A 301 2.78 7.73 -20.50
C TRP A 301 3.31 8.52 -19.32
N MET A 302 2.74 8.26 -18.15
CA MET A 302 3.20 8.79 -16.87
C MET A 302 3.44 7.64 -15.90
N LEU A 303 4.67 7.52 -15.40
CA LEU A 303 5.01 6.52 -14.39
C LEU A 303 4.79 7.10 -12.98
N MET A 304 4.04 6.34 -12.19
CA MET A 304 3.81 6.55 -10.77
C MET A 304 4.52 5.43 -10.02
N THR A 305 5.47 5.79 -9.16
CA THR A 305 6.29 4.81 -8.45
C THR A 305 6.67 5.33 -7.07
N GLU A 306 6.68 4.43 -6.09
CA GLU A 306 7.16 4.70 -4.73
C GLU A 306 8.67 4.45 -4.57
N TYR A 307 9.32 3.86 -5.58
CA TYR A 307 10.70 3.41 -5.48
C TYR A 307 11.66 4.60 -5.56
N ARG A 308 12.41 4.82 -4.46
CA ARG A 308 13.30 5.97 -4.27
C ARG A 308 14.43 6.06 -5.29
N ASP A 309 14.88 4.93 -5.82
CA ASP A 309 15.91 4.88 -6.88
C ASP A 309 15.43 5.54 -8.19
N PHE A 310 14.12 5.81 -8.27
CA PHE A 310 13.48 6.54 -9.36
C PHE A 310 12.75 7.80 -8.88
N ALA A 311 12.83 8.12 -7.58
CA ALA A 311 12.32 9.39 -7.07
C ALA A 311 13.15 10.53 -7.67
N GLY A 312 12.51 11.65 -8.00
CA GLY A 312 13.20 12.79 -8.62
C GLY A 312 13.49 12.66 -10.12
N LYS A 313 13.10 11.55 -10.75
CA LYS A 313 13.09 11.42 -12.22
C LYS A 313 11.74 11.91 -12.76
N SER A 314 11.75 12.80 -13.75
CA SER A 314 10.54 13.09 -14.53
C SER A 314 10.30 11.91 -15.45
N MET A 315 9.32 11.06 -15.15
CA MET A 315 9.04 9.86 -15.95
C MET A 315 7.73 10.01 -16.72
N LYS A 316 7.70 11.02 -17.58
CA LYS A 316 6.71 11.17 -18.65
C LYS A 316 7.38 10.96 -19.99
N TRP A 317 6.88 10.06 -20.84
CA TRP A 317 7.44 9.81 -22.17
C TRP A 317 6.33 9.66 -23.21
N ILE A 318 6.69 9.75 -24.48
CA ILE A 318 5.78 9.49 -25.60
C ILE A 318 6.20 8.18 -26.26
N ALA A 319 5.27 7.24 -26.38
CA ALA A 319 5.43 6.06 -27.23
C ALA A 319 4.81 6.35 -28.60
N ALA A 320 5.50 5.97 -29.68
CA ALA A 320 5.08 6.31 -31.03
C ALA A 320 3.77 5.62 -31.46
N ASN A 321 3.52 4.39 -30.99
CA ASN A 321 2.34 3.60 -31.32
C ASN A 321 1.76 2.94 -30.05
N HIS A 322 0.49 2.53 -30.10
CA HIS A 322 -0.25 1.83 -29.04
C HIS A 322 0.32 0.48 -28.59
N VAL A 323 1.50 0.07 -29.07
CA VAL A 323 2.05 -1.27 -28.84
C VAL A 323 2.17 -1.52 -27.34
N GLU A 324 1.40 -2.50 -26.87
CA GLU A 324 1.36 -3.04 -25.50
C GLU A 324 2.74 -3.56 -25.02
N HIS A 325 3.72 -3.63 -25.93
CA HIS A 325 5.12 -3.98 -25.71
C HIS A 325 6.09 -2.78 -25.81
N ALA A 326 5.68 -1.59 -25.35
CA ALA A 326 6.54 -0.39 -25.27
C ALA A 326 7.79 -0.55 -24.37
N THR A 327 7.90 -1.67 -23.67
CA THR A 327 8.93 -1.95 -22.67
C THR A 327 10.32 -2.10 -23.29
N GLU A 328 10.47 -2.66 -24.50
CA GLU A 328 11.79 -3.02 -25.04
C GLU A 328 12.58 -1.86 -25.65
N ARG A 329 11.94 -0.81 -26.19
CA ARG A 329 12.63 0.23 -27.00
C ARG A 329 12.86 1.58 -26.30
N ILE A 330 12.24 1.83 -25.14
CA ILE A 330 12.20 3.17 -24.50
C ILE A 330 12.91 3.17 -23.13
N GLY A 331 13.76 2.17 -22.83
CA GLY A 331 14.48 2.11 -21.55
C GLY A 331 13.63 1.76 -20.33
N ILE A 332 12.30 1.62 -20.49
CA ILE A 332 11.37 1.22 -19.42
C ILE A 332 11.52 -0.27 -19.07
N SER A 333 12.04 -1.11 -19.97
CA SER A 333 12.35 -2.51 -19.64
C SER A 333 13.33 -2.62 -18.48
N ALA A 334 14.34 -1.75 -18.43
CA ALA A 334 15.27 -1.70 -17.30
C ALA A 334 14.55 -1.31 -16.01
N PHE A 335 13.63 -0.33 -16.08
CA PHE A 335 12.76 0.03 -14.97
C PHE A 335 11.91 -1.16 -14.51
N ILE A 336 11.19 -1.82 -15.41
CA ILE A 336 10.30 -2.94 -15.05
C ILE A 336 11.08 -4.09 -14.43
N LYS A 337 12.24 -4.43 -14.98
CA LYS A 337 13.12 -5.46 -14.40
C LYS A 337 13.62 -5.07 -13.02
N GLY A 338 14.06 -3.81 -12.84
CA GLY A 338 14.49 -3.27 -11.55
C GLY A 338 13.36 -3.27 -10.52
N TYR A 339 12.17 -2.84 -10.93
CA TYR A 339 10.94 -2.88 -10.16
C TYR A 339 10.60 -4.31 -9.70
N GLN A 340 10.57 -5.27 -10.64
CA GLN A 340 10.28 -6.68 -10.34
C GLN A 340 11.26 -7.23 -9.31
N ALA A 341 12.57 -7.00 -9.52
CA ALA A 341 13.60 -7.42 -8.58
C ALA A 341 13.41 -6.80 -7.18
N ALA A 342 13.18 -5.49 -7.10
CA ALA A 342 13.00 -4.79 -5.84
C ALA A 342 11.71 -5.24 -5.11
N ARG A 343 10.62 -5.45 -5.84
CA ARG A 343 9.38 -6.02 -5.33
C ARG A 343 9.63 -7.42 -4.76
N ASP A 344 10.29 -8.30 -5.50
CA ASP A 344 10.49 -9.68 -5.09
C ASP A 344 11.36 -9.77 -3.81
N VAL A 345 12.38 -8.92 -3.69
CA VAL A 345 13.17 -8.76 -2.45
C VAL A 345 12.28 -8.29 -1.29
N TYR A 346 11.44 -7.28 -1.50
CA TYR A 346 10.51 -6.81 -0.47
C TYR A 346 9.53 -7.91 -0.03
N GLN A 347 9.00 -8.68 -0.98
CA GLN A 347 8.08 -9.79 -0.69
C GLN A 347 8.79 -10.92 0.06
N ALA A 348 10.01 -11.27 -0.33
CA ALA A 348 10.82 -12.27 0.37
C ALA A 348 11.11 -11.86 1.82
N ALA A 349 11.48 -10.60 2.05
CA ALA A 349 11.69 -10.05 3.40
C ALA A 349 10.40 -10.13 4.24
N ARG A 350 9.26 -9.72 3.68
CA ARG A 350 7.95 -9.76 4.35
C ARG A 350 7.51 -11.19 4.70
N LEU A 351 7.72 -12.15 3.80
CA LEU A 351 7.43 -13.56 4.07
C LEU A 351 8.33 -14.14 5.17
N THR A 352 9.61 -13.75 5.17
CA THR A 352 10.57 -14.16 6.20
C THR A 352 10.16 -13.63 7.58
N ASP A 353 9.80 -12.35 7.68
CA ASP A 353 9.33 -11.73 8.94
C ASP A 353 8.05 -12.42 9.49
N ARG A 354 7.09 -12.72 8.61
CA ARG A 354 5.89 -13.49 8.97
C ARG A 354 6.22 -14.89 9.48
N ALA A 355 7.18 -15.57 8.85
CA ALA A 355 7.64 -16.90 9.27
C ALA A 355 8.32 -16.84 10.64
N LEU A 356 9.19 -15.85 10.89
CA LEU A 356 9.83 -15.64 12.18
C LEU A 356 8.81 -15.36 13.28
N THR A 357 7.85 -14.47 13.02
CA THR A 357 6.75 -14.18 13.95
C THR A 357 5.92 -15.44 14.27
N ALA A 358 5.67 -16.30 13.27
CA ALA A 358 4.98 -17.57 13.48
C ALA A 358 5.80 -18.53 14.34
N VAL A 359 7.12 -18.62 14.11
CA VAL A 359 8.05 -19.41 14.94
C VAL A 359 8.04 -18.94 16.39
N ASP A 360 8.06 -17.63 16.63
CA ASP A 360 8.02 -17.08 17.99
C ASP A 360 6.69 -17.39 18.68
N LYS A 361 5.55 -17.25 17.98
CA LYS A 361 4.24 -17.68 18.49
C LYS A 361 4.22 -19.16 18.85
N MET A 362 4.82 -20.02 18.01
CA MET A 362 4.94 -21.46 18.29
C MET A 362 5.84 -21.72 19.50
N ARG A 363 6.97 -21.01 19.64
CA ARG A 363 7.87 -21.11 20.82
C ARG A 363 7.15 -20.72 22.10
N SER A 364 6.44 -19.59 22.11
CA SER A 364 5.65 -19.16 23.28
C SER A 364 4.53 -20.16 23.60
N ARG A 365 3.86 -20.71 22.59
CA ARG A 365 2.86 -21.77 22.79
C ARG A 365 3.49 -23.03 23.40
N ARG A 366 4.66 -23.44 22.91
CA ARG A 366 5.40 -24.60 23.45
C ARG A 366 5.77 -24.39 24.92
N ALA A 367 6.27 -23.22 25.29
CA ALA A 367 6.59 -22.90 26.68
C ALA A 367 5.35 -22.97 27.60
N ARG A 368 4.21 -22.41 27.16
CA ARG A 368 2.94 -22.53 27.90
C ARG A 368 2.47 -23.97 28.07
N LEU A 369 2.58 -24.78 27.01
CA LEU A 369 2.23 -26.19 27.06
C LEU A 369 3.14 -26.99 28.00
N HIS A 370 4.42 -26.65 28.06
CA HIS A 370 5.38 -27.30 28.96
C HIS A 370 5.04 -27.03 30.43
N ILE A 371 4.79 -25.77 30.80
CA ILE A 371 4.34 -25.41 32.16
C ILE A 371 3.05 -26.15 32.52
N ARG A 372 2.10 -26.24 31.57
CA ARG A 372 0.83 -26.95 31.81
C ARG A 372 1.04 -28.45 32.01
N LEU A 373 1.98 -29.06 31.29
CA LEU A 373 2.33 -30.46 31.45
C LEU A 373 2.89 -30.73 32.86
N GLU A 374 3.82 -29.89 33.34
CA GLU A 374 4.39 -29.98 34.69
C GLU A 374 3.30 -29.87 35.77
N GLN A 375 2.38 -28.91 35.64
CA GLN A 375 1.24 -28.76 36.55
C GLN A 375 0.35 -30.01 36.60
N LEU A 376 0.07 -30.61 35.43
CA LEU A 376 -0.73 -31.83 35.35
C LEU A 376 -0.01 -33.04 35.95
N GLN A 377 1.30 -33.15 35.75
CA GLN A 377 2.12 -34.18 36.37
C GLN A 377 2.10 -34.06 37.90
N HIS A 378 2.28 -32.85 38.44
CA HIS A 378 2.19 -32.59 39.87
C HIS A 378 0.80 -32.91 40.45
N ALA A 379 -0.26 -32.47 39.78
CA ALA A 379 -1.64 -32.78 40.20
C ALA A 379 -1.94 -34.29 40.17
N ARG A 380 -1.40 -35.01 39.18
CA ARG A 380 -1.50 -36.47 39.12
C ARG A 380 -0.81 -37.12 40.31
N GLN A 381 0.40 -36.68 40.65
CA GLN A 381 1.15 -37.20 41.79
C GLN A 381 0.39 -37.01 43.11
N GLN A 382 -0.15 -35.81 43.33
CA GLN A 382 -0.99 -35.54 44.51
C GLN A 382 -2.22 -36.44 44.60
N ARG A 383 -2.89 -36.72 43.47
CA ARG A 383 -4.03 -37.64 43.45
C ARG A 383 -3.64 -39.08 43.77
N ILE A 384 -2.48 -39.53 43.30
CA ILE A 384 -1.95 -40.87 43.62
C ILE A 384 -1.70 -40.97 45.14
N GLU A 385 -1.07 -39.97 45.74
CA GLU A 385 -0.81 -39.92 47.19
C GLU A 385 -2.10 -39.84 48.01
N GLN A 386 -3.07 -39.02 47.59
CA GLN A 386 -4.38 -38.94 48.25
C GLN A 386 -5.12 -40.28 48.18
N ARG A 387 -5.10 -40.94 47.02
CA ARG A 387 -5.70 -42.26 46.85
C ARG A 387 -5.07 -43.28 47.80
N ALA A 388 -3.75 -43.31 47.91
CA ALA A 388 -3.05 -44.19 48.84
C ALA A 388 -3.46 -43.95 50.30
N LYS A 389 -3.58 -42.68 50.73
CA LYS A 389 -4.06 -42.32 52.08
C LYS A 389 -5.51 -42.76 52.33
N ILE A 390 -6.38 -42.61 51.33
CA ILE A 390 -7.77 -43.07 51.43
C ILE A 390 -7.83 -44.59 51.51
N GLU A 391 -7.09 -45.31 50.66
CA GLU A 391 -7.00 -46.77 50.69
C GLU A 391 -6.51 -47.27 52.05
N GLU A 392 -5.50 -46.63 52.65
CA GLU A 392 -5.04 -46.91 54.01
C GLU A 392 -6.15 -46.67 55.05
N ARG A 393 -6.84 -45.53 54.98
CA ARG A 393 -7.93 -45.22 55.91
C ARG A 393 -9.11 -46.19 55.79
N VAL A 394 -9.47 -46.58 54.57
CA VAL A 394 -10.51 -47.59 54.32
C VAL A 394 -10.11 -48.93 54.93
N SER A 395 -8.85 -49.35 54.77
CA SER A 395 -8.33 -50.58 55.39
C SER A 395 -8.46 -50.55 56.92
N ILE A 396 -8.07 -49.43 57.56
CA ILE A 396 -8.21 -49.24 59.02
C ILE A 396 -9.69 -49.31 59.44
N LEU A 397 -10.58 -48.62 58.73
CA LEU A 397 -12.01 -48.62 59.05
C LEU A 397 -12.65 -50.00 58.86
N GLN A 398 -12.20 -50.78 57.88
CA GLN A 398 -12.61 -52.17 57.69
C GLN A 398 -12.13 -53.05 58.85
N GLU A 399 -10.88 -52.88 59.31
CA GLU A 399 -10.37 -53.56 60.51
C GLU A 399 -11.20 -53.20 61.75
N GLU A 400 -11.50 -51.92 61.99
CA GLU A 400 -12.33 -51.47 63.12
C GLU A 400 -13.77 -52.02 63.05
N TYR A 401 -14.40 -52.01 61.88
CA TYR A 401 -15.74 -52.56 61.68
C TYR A 401 -15.80 -54.05 62.03
N LEU A 402 -14.81 -54.83 61.58
CA LEU A 402 -14.72 -56.26 61.88
C LEU A 402 -14.54 -56.50 63.39
N ILE A 403 -13.69 -55.72 64.07
CA ILE A 403 -13.52 -55.81 65.53
C ILE A 403 -14.84 -55.52 66.25
N ARG A 404 -15.55 -54.44 65.88
CA ARG A 404 -16.85 -54.08 66.50
C ARG A 404 -17.91 -55.16 66.27
N ARG A 405 -17.96 -55.73 65.07
CA ARG A 405 -18.87 -56.85 64.74
C ARG A 405 -18.57 -58.08 65.60
N LEU A 406 -17.29 -58.46 65.75
CA LEU A 406 -16.87 -59.57 66.61
C LEU A 406 -17.22 -59.35 68.09
N LEU A 407 -17.06 -58.12 68.58
CA LEU A 407 -17.47 -57.74 69.94
C LEU A 407 -19.00 -57.79 70.12
N HIS A 408 -19.77 -57.34 69.13
CA HIS A 408 -21.24 -57.44 69.15
C HIS A 408 -21.71 -58.88 69.13
N SER A 409 -21.11 -59.78 68.34
CA SER A 409 -21.45 -61.22 68.39
C SER A 409 -21.13 -61.87 69.74
N ARG A 410 -20.11 -61.39 70.47
CA ARG A 410 -19.84 -61.86 71.84
C ARG A 410 -20.84 -61.32 72.86
N SER A 411 -21.22 -60.05 72.76
CA SER A 411 -22.28 -59.42 73.57
C SER A 411 -23.65 -60.07 73.36
N TRP A 412 -23.93 -60.52 72.14
CA TRP A 412 -25.11 -61.33 71.82
C TRP A 412 -25.05 -62.73 72.45
N ASN A 413 -23.92 -63.42 72.33
CA ASN A 413 -23.72 -64.73 72.96
C ASN A 413 -23.76 -64.68 74.52
N ASP A 414 -23.41 -63.54 75.13
CA ASP A 414 -23.57 -63.34 76.58
C ASP A 414 -25.01 -63.00 76.98
N ARG A 415 -25.85 -62.45 76.09
CA ARG A 415 -27.29 -62.23 76.32
C ARG A 415 -28.12 -63.51 76.11
N GLU A 416 -27.71 -64.42 75.26
CA GLU A 416 -28.39 -65.71 75.04
C GLU A 416 -28.17 -66.73 76.17
N ARG A 417 -27.33 -66.44 77.18
CA ARG A 417 -27.21 -67.25 78.40
C ARG A 417 -28.30 -66.98 79.45
N SER A 418 -29.24 -66.08 79.19
CA SER A 418 -30.45 -65.90 80.02
C SER A 418 -31.72 -66.01 79.18
N GLY A 419 -32.11 -67.24 78.83
CA GLY A 419 -33.43 -67.58 78.28
C GLY A 419 -33.38 -68.29 76.91
N HIS A 420 -33.56 -69.61 76.93
CA HIS A 420 -33.70 -70.56 75.80
C HIS A 420 -34.77 -70.20 74.72
N PRO A 421 -34.89 -70.95 73.60
CA PRO A 421 -33.93 -71.19 72.51
C PRO A 421 -34.59 -71.04 71.11
N LEU A 422 -33.93 -70.53 70.06
CA LEU A 422 -34.43 -70.73 68.69
C LEU A 422 -33.31 -70.93 67.65
N GLU A 423 -33.50 -72.02 66.90
CA GLU A 423 -33.12 -72.34 65.52
C GLU A 423 -32.01 -71.50 64.85
N MET A 424 -30.88 -72.16 64.55
CA MET A 424 -29.88 -71.64 63.60
C MET A 424 -30.15 -72.16 62.19
N GLU A 425 -30.50 -71.25 61.28
CA GLU A 425 -30.23 -71.39 59.86
C GLU A 425 -29.20 -70.34 59.41
N GLY A 426 -28.22 -70.79 58.60
CA GLY A 426 -27.51 -69.95 57.64
C GLY A 426 -26.22 -69.27 58.11
N PHE A 427 -25.06 -69.89 57.87
CA PHE A 427 -23.76 -69.20 57.86
C PHE A 427 -22.81 -69.82 56.83
N GLU A 428 -23.17 -69.74 55.55
CA GLU A 428 -22.21 -69.87 54.45
C GLU A 428 -22.32 -68.63 53.56
N ASP A 429 -21.21 -67.90 53.51
CA ASP A 429 -20.75 -66.92 52.51
C ASP A 429 -20.29 -65.63 53.15
N HIS A 430 -18.96 -65.41 53.11
CA HIS A 430 -18.23 -64.13 53.10
C HIS A 430 -16.72 -64.31 53.41
N ALA A 431 -16.21 -65.54 53.55
CA ALA A 431 -14.78 -65.81 53.79
C ALA A 431 -13.86 -65.63 52.54
N ALA A 432 -14.43 -65.38 51.36
CA ALA A 432 -13.69 -65.41 50.10
C ALA A 432 -13.02 -64.07 49.69
N SER A 433 -13.30 -62.94 50.33
CA SER A 433 -12.80 -61.62 49.89
C SER A 433 -11.83 -60.92 50.84
N THR A 434 -11.26 -61.63 51.83
CA THR A 434 -10.37 -61.04 52.84
C THR A 434 -8.89 -61.14 52.43
N PRO A 435 -8.13 -60.04 52.34
CA PRO A 435 -6.71 -60.07 51.97
C PRO A 435 -5.84 -60.93 52.93
N PRO A 436 -4.76 -61.59 52.46
CA PRO A 436 -3.95 -62.49 53.28
C PRO A 436 -3.33 -61.84 54.52
N SER A 437 -2.93 -60.56 54.43
CA SER A 437 -2.42 -59.76 55.55
C SER A 437 -3.46 -59.57 56.66
N MET A 438 -4.73 -59.52 56.29
CA MET A 438 -5.87 -59.35 57.18
C MET A 438 -6.20 -60.67 57.91
N LYS A 439 -6.05 -61.82 57.25
CA LYS A 439 -6.20 -63.16 57.87
C LYS A 439 -5.20 -63.38 59.01
N ILE A 440 -3.95 -62.96 58.83
CA ILE A 440 -2.89 -63.09 59.84
C ILE A 440 -3.15 -62.17 61.04
N ARG A 441 -3.63 -60.94 60.82
CA ARG A 441 -3.96 -60.00 61.91
C ARG A 441 -5.23 -60.40 62.68
N MET A 442 -6.25 -60.90 61.99
CA MET A 442 -7.46 -61.43 62.65
C MET A 442 -7.14 -62.65 63.52
N ALA A 443 -6.25 -63.54 63.07
CA ALA A 443 -5.80 -64.67 63.89
C ALA A 443 -5.09 -64.22 65.18
N ARG A 444 -4.31 -63.13 65.13
CA ARG A 444 -3.67 -62.52 66.32
C ARG A 444 -4.67 -61.86 67.27
N LEU A 445 -5.65 -61.14 66.74
CA LEU A 445 -6.71 -60.51 67.56
C LEU A 445 -7.60 -61.56 68.23
N LEU A 446 -7.95 -62.63 67.52
CA LEU A 446 -8.68 -63.78 68.08
C LEU A 446 -7.86 -64.47 69.18
N SER A 447 -6.54 -64.62 69.02
CA SER A 447 -5.70 -65.24 70.07
C SER A 447 -5.60 -64.38 71.33
N ILE A 448 -5.59 -63.04 71.20
CA ILE A 448 -5.60 -62.12 72.34
C ILE A 448 -6.98 -62.11 73.01
N MET A 449 -8.06 -62.15 72.22
CA MET A 449 -9.43 -62.11 72.73
C MET A 449 -9.91 -63.42 73.35
N MET A 450 -9.31 -64.57 73.01
CA MET A 450 -9.64 -65.89 73.58
C MET A 450 -8.96 -66.17 74.91
N ASN A 451 -8.16 -65.24 75.45
CA ASN A 451 -7.43 -65.45 76.70
C ASN A 451 -7.49 -64.22 77.63
N PRO A 452 -8.62 -63.96 78.31
CA PRO A 452 -8.71 -62.87 79.29
C PRO A 452 -8.16 -63.37 80.63
N ARG A 453 -6.84 -63.59 80.73
CA ARG A 453 -6.10 -63.75 82.00
C ARG A 453 -4.59 -63.80 81.73
N ARG A 454 -3.99 -62.64 81.52
CA ARG A 454 -2.82 -62.09 82.23
C ARG A 454 -2.35 -60.81 81.57
#